data_AF-A0A3E4VCU4-F1
#
_entry.id   AF-A0A3E4VCU4-F1
#
_cell.length_a   1.000
_cell.length_b   1.000
_cell.length_c   1.000
_cell.angle_alpha   90.00
_cell.angle_beta   90.00
_cell.angle_gamma   90.00
#
_symmetry.space_group_name_H-M   'P 1'
#
loop_
_entity.id
_entity.type
_entity.pdbx_description
1 polymer ?
#
loop_
_entity_poly.entity_id
_entity_poly.type
_entity_poly.pdbx_seq_one_letter_code
_entity_poly.pdbx_strand_id
1 'polypeptide(L)'
;MVKNLQDYLKTGRDPAYLKNGDTITEELARELICPGDEDGCLDGEFEITQSRIVEDIVGGEGIYETIWRESPDHPWTYIGLCKAGMDKNLAPIHAKMTYVCSKYRAKNEVEMQQHIMDAMEACRAVHERGDIPVAPHLYWPRFLDEGNPEDRDYGLQAGMEALKRCDQMVVIIRQEGPEEEWISQGMQAEITAAAKMGIEPQFIYIGREKR
;
A
#
# COMPACT_ATOMS: atom_id res chain seq x y z
N MET A 1 -3.31 2.54 -14.94
CA MET A 1 -2.85 2.31 -16.34
C MET A 1 -2.41 0.87 -16.41
N VAL A 2 -2.79 0.12 -17.46
CA VAL A 2 -2.37 -1.28 -17.62
C VAL A 2 -0.89 -1.32 -18.00
N LYS A 3 -0.09 -2.10 -17.28
CA LYS A 3 1.35 -2.30 -17.54
C LYS A 3 1.50 -3.37 -18.63
N ASN A 4 2.32 -3.10 -19.64
CA ASN A 4 2.53 -4.01 -20.76
C ASN A 4 4.00 -4.44 -20.87
N LEU A 5 4.23 -5.53 -21.60
CA LEU A 5 5.55 -6.15 -21.78
C LEU A 5 6.56 -5.20 -22.43
N GLN A 6 6.16 -4.44 -23.45
CA GLN A 6 7.07 -3.55 -24.17
C GLN A 6 7.65 -2.48 -23.27
N ASP A 7 6.83 -1.87 -22.41
CA ASP A 7 7.29 -0.84 -21.49
C ASP A 7 8.13 -1.43 -20.34
N TYR A 8 7.78 -2.63 -19.87
CA TYR A 8 8.63 -3.36 -18.90
C TYR A 8 10.01 -3.67 -19.48
N LEU A 9 10.11 -4.13 -20.72
CA LEU A 9 11.41 -4.40 -21.36
C LEU A 9 12.24 -3.12 -21.55
N LYS A 10 11.59 -1.97 -21.83
CA LYS A 10 12.28 -0.67 -21.95
C LYS A 10 12.91 -0.20 -20.63
N THR A 11 12.41 -0.64 -19.48
CA THR A 11 13.07 -0.34 -18.19
C THR A 11 14.33 -1.17 -17.97
N GLY A 12 14.66 -2.09 -18.88
CA GLY A 12 15.72 -3.08 -18.66
C GLY A 12 15.32 -4.16 -17.66
N ARG A 13 14.01 -4.45 -17.55
CA ARG A 13 13.43 -5.37 -16.56
C ARG A 13 13.65 -4.89 -15.12
N ASP A 14 13.53 -3.59 -14.88
CA ASP A 14 13.63 -3.03 -13.54
C ASP A 14 12.54 -3.63 -12.63
N PRO A 15 12.90 -4.36 -11.56
CA PRO A 15 11.92 -4.95 -10.64
C PRO A 15 11.02 -3.91 -9.96
N ALA A 16 11.47 -2.65 -9.83
CA ALA A 16 10.65 -1.58 -9.25
C ALA A 16 9.53 -1.09 -10.17
N TYR A 17 9.51 -1.50 -11.46
CA TYR A 17 8.49 -1.09 -12.43
C TYR A 17 7.10 -1.63 -12.09
N LEU A 18 7.04 -2.85 -11.54
CA LEU A 18 5.80 -3.51 -11.16
C LEU A 18 5.56 -3.40 -9.67
N LYS A 19 4.35 -2.97 -9.33
CA LYS A 19 3.89 -2.83 -7.96
C LYS A 19 2.69 -3.74 -7.69
N ASN A 20 2.58 -4.19 -6.45
CA ASN A 20 1.46 -4.98 -5.96
C ASN A 20 0.11 -4.32 -6.31
N GLY A 21 -0.77 -5.08 -6.95
CA GLY A 21 -2.06 -4.60 -7.45
C GLY A 21 -2.00 -3.87 -8.80
N ASP A 22 -0.87 -3.86 -9.50
CA ASP A 22 -0.81 -3.35 -10.87
C ASP A 22 -1.56 -4.30 -11.82
N THR A 23 -2.44 -3.74 -12.65
CA THR A 23 -3.04 -4.49 -13.76
C THR A 23 -2.02 -4.68 -14.88
N ILE A 24 -1.82 -5.91 -15.33
CA ILE A 24 -0.83 -6.27 -16.36
C ILE A 24 -1.49 -6.91 -17.59
N THR A 25 -0.86 -6.77 -18.76
CA THR A 25 -1.32 -7.50 -19.97
C THR A 25 -0.96 -8.98 -19.89
N GLU A 26 -1.65 -9.81 -20.69
CA GLU A 26 -1.37 -11.25 -20.74
C GLU A 26 0.05 -11.56 -21.21
N GLU A 27 0.61 -10.79 -22.16
CA GLU A 27 1.98 -11.01 -22.62
C GLU A 27 3.00 -10.76 -21.50
N LEU A 28 2.76 -9.75 -20.66
CA LEU A 28 3.60 -9.50 -19.50
C LEU A 28 3.42 -10.58 -18.43
N ALA A 29 2.19 -11.03 -18.18
CA ALA A 29 1.92 -12.16 -17.29
C ALA A 29 2.69 -13.43 -17.73
N ARG A 30 2.68 -13.75 -19.03
CA ARG A 30 3.47 -14.88 -19.58
C ARG A 30 4.97 -14.70 -19.38
N GLU A 31 5.49 -13.50 -19.64
CA GLU A 31 6.92 -13.21 -19.43
C GLU A 31 7.36 -13.40 -17.96
N LEU A 32 6.52 -13.04 -16.99
CA LEU A 32 6.84 -13.16 -15.56
C LEU A 32 6.78 -14.61 -15.07
N ILE A 33 5.80 -15.38 -15.55
CA ILE A 33 5.50 -16.72 -15.02
C ILE A 33 6.28 -17.82 -15.75
N CYS A 34 6.45 -17.67 -17.07
CA CYS A 34 6.89 -18.73 -17.97
C CYS A 34 7.66 -18.13 -19.17
N PRO A 35 8.76 -17.38 -18.94
CA PRO A 35 9.49 -16.73 -20.01
C PRO A 35 10.02 -17.76 -21.03
N GLY A 36 9.63 -17.58 -22.29
CA GLY A 36 10.07 -18.45 -23.40
C GLY A 36 9.33 -19.79 -23.52
N ASP A 37 8.26 -20.00 -22.76
CA ASP A 37 7.37 -21.17 -22.86
C ASP A 37 6.02 -20.73 -23.46
N GLU A 38 5.65 -21.32 -24.60
CA GLU A 38 4.41 -20.95 -25.32
C GLU A 38 3.19 -21.76 -24.85
N ASP A 39 3.40 -22.86 -24.11
CA ASP A 39 2.32 -23.83 -23.81
C ASP A 39 1.80 -23.73 -22.37
N GLY A 40 0.49 -23.52 -22.22
CA GLY A 40 -0.26 -23.97 -21.05
C GLY A 40 -0.04 -23.25 -19.71
N CYS A 41 0.95 -22.35 -19.61
CA CYS A 41 1.38 -21.83 -18.30
C CYS A 41 0.37 -20.92 -17.59
N LEU A 42 -0.53 -20.29 -18.35
CA LEU A 42 -1.65 -19.48 -17.83
C LEU A 42 -3.00 -20.20 -17.97
N ASP A 43 -3.00 -21.47 -18.38
CA ASP A 43 -4.20 -22.27 -18.69
C ASP A 43 -4.71 -23.02 -17.43
N GLY A 44 -4.03 -22.85 -16.30
CA GLY A 44 -4.47 -23.33 -15.00
C GLY A 44 -5.74 -22.63 -14.51
N GLU A 45 -6.44 -23.29 -13.57
CA GLU A 45 -7.63 -22.76 -12.90
C GLU A 45 -7.37 -21.30 -12.44
N PHE A 46 -8.37 -20.44 -12.65
CA PHE A 46 -8.38 -19.02 -12.26
C PHE A 46 -7.95 -18.86 -10.78
N GLU A 47 -7.53 -17.67 -10.34
CA GLU A 47 -6.87 -17.35 -9.06
C GLU A 47 -5.33 -17.17 -9.16
N ILE A 48 -4.56 -17.66 -8.16
CA ILE A 48 -3.13 -17.43 -7.96
C ILE A 48 -2.33 -18.26 -8.96
N THR A 49 -1.48 -17.60 -9.75
CA THR A 49 -0.54 -18.23 -10.68
C THR A 49 0.89 -17.80 -10.36
N GLN A 50 1.81 -18.76 -10.28
CA GLN A 50 3.19 -18.51 -9.85
C GLN A 50 4.23 -19.05 -10.82
N SER A 51 5.38 -18.38 -10.90
CA SER A 51 6.51 -18.85 -11.68
C SER A 51 7.10 -20.15 -11.09
N ARG A 52 7.80 -20.92 -11.93
CA ARG A 52 8.46 -22.18 -11.51
C ARG A 52 9.85 -21.95 -10.89
N ILE A 53 10.35 -20.72 -10.93
CA ILE A 53 11.70 -20.35 -10.51
C ILE A 53 11.60 -19.61 -9.18
N VAL A 54 12.47 -19.97 -8.25
CA VAL A 54 12.61 -19.23 -6.99
C VAL A 54 13.36 -17.93 -7.29
N GLU A 55 12.72 -16.80 -7.05
CA GLU A 55 13.32 -15.47 -7.27
C GLU A 55 14.19 -15.03 -6.07
N ASP A 56 13.73 -15.35 -4.85
CA ASP A 56 14.47 -15.05 -3.60
C ASP A 56 14.04 -16.00 -2.47
N ILE A 57 14.66 -15.85 -1.29
CA ILE A 57 14.37 -16.65 -0.08
C ILE A 57 14.05 -15.72 1.08
N VAL A 58 12.84 -15.88 1.65
CA VAL A 58 12.39 -15.13 2.83
C VAL A 58 11.98 -16.11 3.93
N GLY A 59 12.59 -15.96 5.12
CA GLY A 59 12.30 -16.83 6.26
C GLY A 59 12.67 -18.31 6.03
N GLY A 60 13.60 -18.59 5.12
CA GLY A 60 14.02 -19.94 4.76
C GLY A 60 13.14 -20.62 3.70
N GLU A 61 12.14 -19.93 3.17
CA GLU A 61 11.24 -20.43 2.12
C GLU A 61 11.44 -19.63 0.83
N GLY A 62 11.36 -20.31 -0.32
CA GLY A 62 11.43 -19.66 -1.62
C GLY A 62 10.18 -18.82 -1.91
N ILE A 63 10.39 -17.68 -2.57
CA ILE A 63 9.32 -16.83 -3.08
C ILE A 63 9.39 -16.71 -4.60
N TYR A 64 8.23 -16.58 -5.23
CA TYR A 64 8.01 -16.74 -6.66
C TYR A 64 7.25 -15.54 -7.22
N GLU A 65 7.52 -15.16 -8.47
CA GLU A 65 6.67 -14.21 -9.20
C GLU A 65 5.24 -14.70 -9.15
N THR A 66 4.33 -13.83 -8.71
CA THR A 66 2.95 -14.19 -8.42
C THR A 66 2.00 -13.19 -9.08
N ILE A 67 1.03 -13.72 -9.82
CA ILE A 67 -0.05 -12.98 -10.44
C ILE A 67 -1.39 -13.59 -10.03
N TRP A 68 -2.45 -12.81 -10.15
CA TRP A 68 -3.81 -13.24 -9.83
C TRP A 68 -4.82 -12.72 -10.85
N ARG A 69 -5.88 -13.49 -11.11
CA ARG A 69 -7.09 -13.00 -11.80
C ARG A 69 -8.33 -13.65 -11.19
N GLU A 70 -9.43 -12.90 -11.17
CA GLU A 70 -10.71 -13.37 -10.64
C GLU A 70 -11.36 -14.44 -11.54
N SER A 71 -11.31 -14.23 -12.85
CA SER A 71 -11.94 -15.09 -13.85
C SER A 71 -11.25 -14.91 -15.21
N PRO A 72 -11.54 -15.74 -16.24
CA PRO A 72 -10.89 -15.60 -17.56
C PRO A 72 -11.15 -14.24 -18.23
N ASP A 73 -12.26 -13.58 -17.90
CA ASP A 73 -12.65 -12.30 -18.49
C ASP A 73 -12.06 -11.09 -17.75
N HIS A 74 -11.40 -11.31 -16.60
CA HIS A 74 -10.77 -10.26 -15.81
C HIS A 74 -9.28 -10.12 -16.16
N PRO A 75 -8.73 -8.90 -16.10
CA PRO A 75 -7.32 -8.69 -16.37
C PRO A 75 -6.45 -9.30 -15.26
N TRP A 76 -5.21 -9.63 -15.61
CA TRP A 76 -4.22 -10.07 -14.64
C TRP A 76 -3.79 -8.93 -13.71
N THR A 77 -3.60 -9.28 -12.45
CA THR A 77 -3.06 -8.41 -11.41
C THR A 77 -1.71 -8.95 -10.97
N TYR A 78 -0.69 -8.11 -10.97
CA TYR A 78 0.60 -8.43 -10.39
C TYR A 78 0.51 -8.35 -8.86
N ILE A 79 0.94 -9.40 -8.17
CA ILE A 79 0.93 -9.45 -6.71
C ILE A 79 2.30 -9.12 -6.15
N GLY A 80 3.37 -9.67 -6.73
CA GLY A 80 4.73 -9.53 -6.22
C GLY A 80 5.41 -10.89 -6.05
N LEU A 81 6.35 -10.96 -5.10
CA LEU A 81 7.01 -12.23 -4.78
C LEU A 81 6.36 -12.86 -3.55
N CYS A 82 5.73 -14.03 -3.74
CA CYS A 82 4.96 -14.72 -2.71
C CYS A 82 5.50 -16.12 -2.45
N LYS A 83 5.23 -16.66 -1.26
CA LYS A 83 5.46 -18.09 -0.98
C LYS A 83 4.55 -18.95 -1.85
N ALA A 84 4.91 -20.23 -2.01
CA ALA A 84 4.12 -21.18 -2.78
C ALA A 84 2.65 -21.24 -2.30
N GLY A 85 1.70 -21.03 -3.21
CA GLY A 85 0.26 -21.04 -2.97
C GLY A 85 -0.28 -19.85 -2.16
N MET A 86 0.51 -18.78 -1.98
CA MET A 86 0.14 -17.59 -1.21
C MET A 86 0.09 -16.35 -2.11
N ASP A 87 -0.59 -15.30 -1.65
CA ASP A 87 -0.85 -14.04 -2.38
C ASP A 87 -0.38 -12.78 -1.62
N LYS A 88 0.41 -12.94 -0.56
CA LYS A 88 1.03 -11.81 0.14
C LYS A 88 2.40 -11.54 -0.45
N ASN A 89 2.60 -10.36 -1.03
CA ASN A 89 3.92 -9.91 -1.44
C ASN A 89 4.86 -9.82 -0.22
N LEU A 90 6.03 -10.45 -0.34
CA LEU A 90 7.08 -10.46 0.68
C LEU A 90 8.31 -9.66 0.27
N ALA A 91 8.36 -9.14 -0.96
CA ALA A 91 9.47 -8.36 -1.47
C ALA A 91 9.12 -6.86 -1.49
N PRO A 92 9.71 -6.03 -0.61
CA PRO A 92 9.39 -4.61 -0.51
C PRO A 92 9.61 -3.82 -1.81
N ILE A 93 10.44 -4.30 -2.73
CA ILE A 93 10.67 -3.64 -4.02
C ILE A 93 9.40 -3.54 -4.88
N HIS A 94 8.49 -4.52 -4.74
CA HIS A 94 7.18 -4.55 -5.42
C HIS A 94 6.06 -3.93 -4.58
N ALA A 95 6.31 -3.56 -3.33
CA ALA A 95 5.27 -2.97 -2.48
C ALA A 95 4.88 -1.57 -2.97
N LYS A 96 3.60 -1.23 -2.84
CA LYS A 96 3.13 0.16 -2.89
C LYS A 96 3.43 0.85 -1.57
N MET A 97 3.97 2.06 -1.65
CA MET A 97 4.09 2.97 -0.51
C MET A 97 2.72 3.55 -0.21
N THR A 98 2.21 3.32 1.00
CA THR A 98 0.84 3.70 1.40
C THR A 98 0.88 4.69 2.54
N TYR A 99 0.44 5.92 2.27
CA TYR A 99 0.31 6.94 3.31
C TYR A 99 -0.88 6.63 4.21
N VAL A 100 -0.66 6.54 5.51
CA VAL A 100 -1.71 6.35 6.52
C VAL A 100 -2.01 7.71 7.15
N CYS A 101 -3.20 8.22 6.87
CA CYS A 101 -3.72 9.47 7.39
C CYS A 101 -4.79 9.17 8.45
N SER A 102 -4.56 9.62 9.68
CA SER A 102 -5.51 9.48 10.77
C SER A 102 -5.35 10.63 11.75
N LYS A 103 -6.32 10.78 12.65
CA LYS A 103 -6.20 11.73 13.74
C LYS A 103 -5.03 11.29 14.64
N TYR A 104 -4.30 12.27 15.17
CA TYR A 104 -3.23 12.05 16.14
C TYR A 104 -3.52 12.85 17.41
N ARG A 105 -3.58 14.19 17.29
CA ARG A 105 -3.91 15.09 18.41
C ARG A 105 -5.23 14.72 19.08
N ALA A 106 -5.22 14.80 20.40
CA ALA A 106 -6.31 14.40 21.28
C ALA A 106 -6.45 15.37 22.46
N LYS A 107 -7.61 15.36 23.13
CA LYS A 107 -7.92 16.21 24.30
C LYS A 107 -7.30 15.66 25.58
N ASN A 108 -7.00 14.36 25.62
CA ASN A 108 -6.40 13.67 26.74
C ASN A 108 -5.56 12.46 26.28
N GLU A 109 -4.80 11.88 27.21
CA GLU A 109 -3.89 10.77 26.92
C GLU A 109 -4.62 9.50 26.47
N VAL A 110 -5.81 9.21 26.99
CA VAL A 110 -6.59 8.01 26.60
C VAL A 110 -7.00 8.09 25.13
N GLU A 111 -7.53 9.23 24.70
CA GLU A 111 -7.88 9.47 23.30
C GLU A 111 -6.63 9.47 22.40
N MET A 112 -5.50 10.02 22.87
CA MET A 112 -4.22 9.95 22.14
C MET A 112 -3.78 8.50 21.93
N GLN A 113 -3.84 7.64 22.96
CA GLN A 113 -3.50 6.23 22.82
C GLN A 113 -4.44 5.52 21.84
N GLN A 114 -5.73 5.86 21.83
CA GLN A 114 -6.66 5.30 20.86
C GLN A 114 -6.29 5.67 19.43
N HIS A 115 -5.99 6.95 19.16
CA HIS A 115 -5.52 7.40 17.85
C HIS A 115 -4.25 6.68 17.39
N ILE A 116 -3.30 6.45 18.30
CA ILE A 116 -2.08 5.70 18.02
C ILE A 116 -2.40 4.25 17.67
N MET A 117 -3.29 3.59 18.42
CA MET A 117 -3.70 2.21 18.13
C MET A 117 -4.36 2.08 16.76
N ASP A 118 -5.24 3.02 16.40
CA ASP A 118 -5.91 3.03 15.09
C ASP A 118 -4.93 3.15 13.94
N ALA A 119 -3.97 4.07 14.05
CA ALA A 119 -2.92 4.25 13.07
C ALA A 119 -2.03 3.01 12.96
N MET A 120 -1.70 2.36 14.08
CA MET A 120 -0.91 1.13 14.10
C MET A 120 -1.65 -0.05 13.48
N GLU A 121 -2.94 -0.19 13.73
CA GLU A 121 -3.79 -1.22 13.12
C GLU A 121 -3.92 -0.99 11.61
N ALA A 122 -4.09 0.25 11.17
CA ALA A 122 -4.06 0.60 9.76
C ALA A 122 -2.71 0.27 9.10
N CYS A 123 -1.59 0.59 9.76
CA CYS A 123 -0.26 0.21 9.29
C CYS A 123 -0.11 -1.30 9.16
N ARG A 124 -0.62 -2.06 10.13
CA ARG A 124 -0.63 -3.53 10.08
C ARG A 124 -1.47 -4.03 8.91
N ALA A 125 -2.66 -3.48 8.70
CA ALA A 125 -3.52 -3.87 7.58
C ALA A 125 -2.85 -3.63 6.21
N VAL A 126 -2.16 -2.50 6.03
CA VAL A 126 -1.36 -2.22 4.83
C VAL A 126 -0.23 -3.25 4.68
N HIS A 127 0.50 -3.55 5.76
CA HIS A 127 1.54 -4.56 5.74
C HIS A 127 1.01 -5.96 5.37
N GLU A 128 -0.14 -6.36 5.91
CA GLU A 128 -0.75 -7.66 5.60
C GLU A 128 -1.17 -7.78 4.13
N ARG A 129 -1.45 -6.66 3.45
CA ARG A 129 -1.68 -6.63 1.99
C ARG A 129 -0.41 -6.75 1.15
N GLY A 130 0.77 -6.76 1.77
CA GLY A 130 2.07 -6.82 1.07
C GLY A 130 2.64 -5.45 0.67
N ASP A 131 2.13 -4.37 1.28
CA ASP A 131 2.51 -2.99 1.01
C ASP A 131 3.30 -2.35 2.17
N ILE A 132 3.91 -1.17 1.93
CA ILE A 132 4.70 -0.45 2.93
C ILE A 132 3.87 0.69 3.53
N PRO A 133 3.52 0.66 4.84
CA PRO A 133 2.83 1.76 5.50
C PRO A 133 3.76 2.93 5.83
N VAL A 134 3.27 4.15 5.63
CA VAL A 134 3.93 5.40 6.01
C VAL A 134 2.97 6.21 6.88
N ALA A 135 3.23 6.29 8.18
CA ALA A 135 2.42 7.05 9.14
C ALA A 135 3.30 8.08 9.88
N PRO A 136 3.54 9.27 9.30
CA PRO A 136 4.49 10.23 9.88
C PRO A 136 4.10 10.68 11.29
N HIS A 137 2.81 10.77 11.58
CA HIS A 137 2.33 11.14 12.92
C HIS A 137 2.65 10.09 14.01
N LEU A 138 3.09 8.88 13.67
CA LEU A 138 3.58 7.90 14.66
C LEU A 138 5.08 8.00 14.97
N TYR A 139 5.87 8.52 14.04
CA TYR A 139 7.34 8.55 14.12
C TYR A 139 7.89 9.96 14.43
N TRP A 140 7.40 11.01 13.76
CA TRP A 140 7.93 12.37 13.88
C TRP A 140 7.76 12.93 15.31
N PRO A 141 6.60 12.79 15.97
CA PRO A 141 6.42 13.24 17.35
C PRO A 141 7.29 12.50 18.40
N ARG A 142 8.03 11.45 18.00
CA ARG A 142 8.95 10.74 18.92
C ARG A 142 10.24 11.51 19.19
N PHE A 143 10.57 12.48 18.35
CA PHE A 143 11.81 13.27 18.47
C PHE A 143 11.64 14.76 18.14
N LEU A 144 10.47 15.19 17.63
CA LEU A 144 10.12 16.59 17.42
C LEU A 144 9.29 17.12 18.59
N ASP A 145 9.57 18.33 19.05
CA ASP A 145 8.79 19.02 20.07
C ASP A 145 7.63 19.80 19.44
N GLU A 146 6.39 19.35 19.67
CA GLU A 146 5.19 20.06 19.19
C GLU A 146 5.02 21.48 19.76
N GLY A 147 5.64 21.76 20.92
CA GLY A 147 5.69 23.07 21.54
C GLY A 147 6.68 24.03 20.86
N ASN A 148 7.63 23.50 20.10
CA ASN A 148 8.57 24.27 19.30
C ASN A 148 7.99 24.56 17.89
N PRO A 149 7.83 25.83 17.50
CA PRO A 149 7.30 26.17 16.18
C PRO A 149 8.11 25.66 14.99
N GLU A 150 9.44 25.58 15.11
CA GLU A 150 10.34 25.12 14.04
C GLU A 150 10.19 23.61 13.82
N ASP A 151 10.24 22.82 14.89
CA ASP A 151 10.00 21.37 14.86
C ASP A 151 8.62 21.04 14.30
N ARG A 152 7.62 21.84 14.68
CA ARG A 152 6.25 21.68 14.18
C ARG A 152 6.16 21.95 12.67
N ASP A 153 6.77 23.02 12.17
CA ASP A 153 6.77 23.33 10.73
C ASP A 153 7.53 22.24 9.95
N TYR A 154 8.70 21.83 10.44
CA TYR A 154 9.45 20.73 9.86
C TYR A 154 8.63 19.44 9.80
N GLY A 155 7.94 19.07 10.88
CA GLY A 155 7.11 17.87 10.93
C GLY A 155 6.00 17.84 9.88
N LEU A 156 5.32 18.98 9.69
CA LEU A 156 4.28 19.12 8.67
C LEU A 156 4.84 19.02 7.24
N GLN A 157 5.96 19.70 6.97
CA GLN A 157 6.60 19.67 5.66
C GLN A 157 7.16 18.28 5.34
N ALA A 158 7.80 17.62 6.31
CA ALA A 158 8.33 16.28 6.13
C ALA A 158 7.22 15.24 5.90
N GLY A 159 6.07 15.36 6.58
CA GLY A 159 4.89 14.53 6.31
C GLY A 159 4.38 14.71 4.88
N MET A 160 4.33 15.96 4.39
CA MET A 160 3.93 16.26 3.01
C MET A 160 4.92 15.69 1.97
N GLU A 161 6.23 15.78 2.22
CA GLU A 161 7.24 15.16 1.36
C GLU A 161 7.16 13.62 1.37
N ALA A 162 6.79 13.02 2.50
CA ALA A 162 6.54 11.59 2.58
C ALA A 162 5.30 11.19 1.77
N LEU A 163 4.21 11.96 1.85
CA LEU A 163 2.99 11.73 1.06
C LEU A 163 3.27 11.76 -0.45
N LYS A 164 4.09 12.71 -0.93
CA LYS A 164 4.48 12.81 -2.35
C LYS A 164 5.19 11.57 -2.91
N ARG A 165 5.77 10.75 -2.02
CA ARG A 165 6.50 9.53 -2.37
C ARG A 165 5.64 8.28 -2.25
N CYS A 166 4.38 8.42 -1.84
CA CYS A 166 3.44 7.33 -1.71
C CYS A 166 2.67 7.10 -3.01
N ASP A 167 2.38 5.84 -3.30
CA ASP A 167 1.57 5.42 -4.44
C ASP A 167 0.07 5.52 -4.14
N GLN A 168 -0.31 5.37 -2.87
CA GLN A 168 -1.70 5.38 -2.41
C GLN A 168 -1.84 5.98 -1.01
N MET A 169 -3.08 6.25 -0.61
CA MET A 169 -3.42 6.79 0.70
C MET A 169 -4.58 6.03 1.32
N VAL A 170 -4.48 5.72 2.61
CA VAL A 170 -5.56 5.22 3.45
C VAL A 170 -5.88 6.29 4.50
N VAL A 171 -7.16 6.61 4.65
CA VAL A 171 -7.67 7.57 5.63
C VAL A 171 -8.50 6.85 6.66
N ILE A 172 -8.10 6.91 7.92
CA ILE A 172 -8.86 6.37 9.04
C ILE A 172 -9.74 7.45 9.63
N ILE A 173 -11.04 7.21 9.64
CA ILE A 173 -12.06 8.09 10.21
C ILE A 173 -12.72 7.37 11.39
N ARG A 174 -12.39 7.80 12.60
CA ARG A 174 -13.11 7.38 13.81
C ARG A 174 -14.37 8.22 13.97
N GLN A 175 -15.51 7.54 14.01
CA GLN A 175 -16.83 8.16 14.10
C GLN A 175 -17.26 8.40 15.56
N GLU A 176 -16.40 9.08 16.31
CA GLU A 176 -16.64 9.44 17.71
C GLU A 176 -16.72 10.95 17.88
N GLY A 177 -17.69 11.40 18.68
CA GLY A 177 -17.98 12.82 18.84
C GLY A 177 -18.71 13.43 17.64
N PRO A 178 -18.78 14.77 17.57
CA PRO A 178 -19.44 15.49 16.47
C PRO A 178 -18.79 15.18 15.12
N GLU A 179 -19.60 15.07 14.06
CA GLU A 179 -19.13 14.69 12.72
C GLU A 179 -18.10 15.66 12.15
N GLU A 180 -18.23 16.94 12.49
CA GLU A 180 -17.27 17.99 12.15
C GLU A 180 -15.89 17.82 12.81
N GLU A 181 -15.77 16.98 13.85
CA GLU A 181 -14.50 16.67 14.53
C GLU A 181 -13.84 15.37 14.03
N TRP A 182 -14.51 14.60 13.15
CA TRP A 182 -14.01 13.33 12.64
C TRP A 182 -12.77 13.50 11.75
N ILE A 183 -12.72 14.58 10.96
CA ILE A 183 -11.57 14.93 10.11
C ILE A 183 -10.92 16.18 10.68
N SER A 184 -9.68 16.05 11.14
CA SER A 184 -8.91 17.19 11.63
C SER A 184 -8.42 18.08 10.48
N GLN A 185 -8.05 19.33 10.80
CA GLN A 185 -7.45 20.25 9.81
C GLN A 185 -6.19 19.65 9.14
N GLY A 186 -5.36 18.93 9.91
CA GLY A 186 -4.16 18.26 9.39
C GLY A 186 -4.52 17.20 8.36
N MET A 187 -5.46 16.31 8.71
CA MET A 187 -5.96 15.28 7.78
C MET A 187 -6.57 15.91 6.53
N GLN A 188 -7.38 16.97 6.68
CA GLN A 188 -7.97 17.65 5.53
C GLN A 188 -6.90 18.21 4.58
N ALA A 189 -5.79 18.75 5.11
CA ALA A 189 -4.67 19.24 4.31
C ALA A 189 -3.98 18.09 3.55
N GLU A 190 -3.74 16.95 4.21
CA GLU A 190 -3.15 15.75 3.60
C GLU A 190 -4.06 15.18 2.50
N ILE A 191 -5.36 15.00 2.77
CA ILE A 191 -6.36 14.50 1.81
C ILE A 191 -6.43 15.40 0.58
N THR A 192 -6.45 16.72 0.80
CA THR A 192 -6.49 17.70 -0.29
C THR A 192 -5.21 17.67 -1.13
N ALA A 193 -4.05 17.47 -0.49
CA ALA A 193 -2.78 17.35 -1.19
C ALA A 193 -2.69 16.07 -2.02
N ALA A 194 -3.10 14.92 -1.45
CA ALA A 194 -3.17 13.64 -2.15
C ALA A 194 -4.04 13.73 -3.41
N ALA A 195 -5.24 14.30 -3.29
CA ALA A 195 -6.14 14.49 -4.42
C ALA A 195 -5.53 15.35 -5.54
N LYS A 196 -4.78 16.42 -5.19
CA LYS A 196 -4.05 17.25 -6.19
C LYS A 196 -2.94 16.49 -6.90
N MET A 197 -2.39 15.45 -6.28
CA MET A 197 -1.35 14.58 -6.85
C MET A 197 -1.94 13.40 -7.64
N GLY A 198 -3.26 13.25 -7.68
CA GLY A 198 -3.93 12.10 -8.31
C GLY A 198 -3.91 10.83 -7.44
N ILE A 199 -3.60 10.96 -6.15
CA ILE A 199 -3.67 9.88 -5.18
C ILE A 199 -5.09 9.85 -4.60
N GLU A 200 -5.87 8.84 -4.97
CA GLU A 200 -7.23 8.66 -4.47
C GLU A 200 -7.24 8.07 -3.06
N PRO A 201 -7.80 8.75 -2.04
CA PRO A 201 -7.82 8.23 -0.68
C PRO A 201 -8.84 7.10 -0.49
N GLN A 202 -8.41 6.01 0.13
CA GLN A 202 -9.28 4.93 0.60
C GLN A 202 -9.73 5.22 2.02
N PHE A 203 -11.03 5.45 2.23
CA PHE A 203 -11.58 5.76 3.55
C PHE A 203 -11.98 4.50 4.32
N ILE A 204 -11.51 4.40 5.56
CA ILE A 204 -11.88 3.35 6.52
C ILE A 204 -12.56 4.02 7.71
N TYR A 205 -13.81 3.64 7.95
CA TYR A 205 -14.61 4.17 9.05
C TYR A 205 -14.61 3.18 10.23
N ILE A 206 -14.31 3.68 11.42
CA ILE A 206 -14.28 2.91 12.66
C ILE A 206 -15.29 3.51 13.65
N GLY A 207 -16.03 2.67 14.38
CA GLY A 207 -16.86 3.14 15.51
C GLY A 207 -18.38 3.14 15.29
N ARG A 208 -18.91 2.64 14.18
CA ARG A 208 -20.35 2.32 14.07
C ARG A 208 -20.61 0.82 14.20
N GLU A 209 -21.04 0.38 15.37
CA GLU A 209 -22.05 -0.68 15.42
C GLU A 209 -23.37 -0.06 14.93
N LYS A 210 -23.96 -0.64 13.89
CA LYS A 210 -25.36 -0.39 13.55
C LYS A 210 -26.20 -0.85 14.75
N ARG A 211 -26.81 0.10 15.48
CA ARG A 211 -28.06 -0.18 16.19
C ARG A 211 -29.22 -0.07 15.22
#